data_AF-A0A3A4UBN8-F1
#
_entry.id   AF-A0A3A4UBN8-F1
#
_cell.length_a   1.000
_cell.length_b   1.000
_cell.length_c   1.000
_cell.angle_alpha   90.00
_cell.angle_beta   90.00
_cell.angle_gamma   90.00
#
_symmetry.space_group_name_H-M   'P 1'
#
loop_
_entity.id
_entity.type
_entity.pdbx_description
1 polymer ?
#
loop_
_entity_poly.entity_id
_entity_poly.type
_entity_poly.pdbx_seq_one_letter_code
_entity_poly.pdbx_strand_id
1 'polypeptide(L)' 'MKKRFISSMELAKLIGISHVAAYKKILRGEIKAEKVGRNFIIPVRELPFKVSVRRNNKIQWRILQHPQ' A
#
# COMPACT_ATOMS: atom_id res chain seq x y z
N MET A 1 24.64 -4.46 -1.58
CA MET A 1 23.45 -4.15 -2.40
C MET A 1 22.41 -3.41 -1.55
N LYS A 2 21.97 -2.21 -1.96
CA LYS A 2 21.02 -1.40 -1.17
C LYS A 2 19.61 -1.99 -1.26
N LYS A 3 19.12 -2.64 -0.18
CA LYS A 3 17.69 -2.93 -0.02
C LYS A 3 16.96 -1.58 0.00
N ARG A 4 16.26 -1.24 -1.07
CA ARG A 4 15.41 -0.05 -1.11
C ARG A 4 14.12 -0.39 -0.37
N PHE A 5 13.90 0.31 0.74
CA PHE A 5 12.63 0.30 1.45
C PHE A 5 11.87 1.56 1.09
N ILE A 6 10.55 1.47 1.03
CA ILE A 6 9.67 2.61 0.87
C ILE A 6 8.74 2.72 2.07
N SER A 7 8.30 3.93 2.36
CA SER A 7 7.28 4.16 3.39
C SER A 7 5.87 3.77 2.90
N SER A 8 4.93 3.60 3.83
CA SER A 8 3.50 3.44 3.52
C SER A 8 2.93 4.58 2.67
N MET A 9 3.47 5.80 2.81
CA MET A 9 3.05 6.97 2.05
C MET A 9 3.62 6.96 0.63
N GLU A 10 4.86 6.52 0.45
CA GLU A 10 5.43 6.31 -0.89
C GLU A 10 4.73 5.17 -1.61
N LEU A 11 4.42 4.08 -0.92
CA LEU A 11 3.61 2.99 -1.45
C LEU A 11 2.28 3.51 -1.99
N ALA A 12 1.58 4.33 -1.21
CA ALA A 12 0.31 4.94 -1.62
C ALA A 12 0.46 5.76 -2.92
N LYS A 13 1.52 6.59 -3.02
CA LYS A 13 1.84 7.36 -4.22
C LYS A 13 2.16 6.46 -5.43
N LEU A 14 2.83 5.33 -5.21
CA LEU A 14 3.20 4.38 -6.26
C LEU A 14 2.00 3.58 -6.79
N ILE A 15 1.11 3.10 -5.90
CA ILE A 15 -0.10 2.35 -6.32
C ILE A 15 -1.21 3.30 -6.81
N GLY A 16 -1.17 4.57 -6.42
CA GLY A 16 -2.28 5.50 -6.65
C GLY A 16 -3.49 5.23 -5.73
N ILE A 17 -3.24 4.77 -4.50
CA ILE A 17 -4.28 4.58 -3.48
C ILE A 17 -4.09 5.60 -2.35
N SER A 18 -5.08 5.75 -1.48
CA SER A 18 -4.92 6.58 -0.29
C SER A 18 -3.92 5.97 0.69
N HIS A 19 -3.26 6.81 1.49
CA HIS A 19 -2.36 6.37 2.56
C HIS A 19 -3.07 5.45 3.56
N VAL A 20 -4.33 5.76 3.90
CA VAL A 20 -5.18 4.92 4.76
C VAL A 20 -5.43 3.55 4.14
N ALA A 21 -5.68 3.46 2.83
CA ALA A 21 -5.86 2.18 2.15
C ALA A 21 -4.57 1.36 2.14
N ALA A 22 -3.42 1.98 1.86
CA ALA A 22 -2.12 1.34 1.96
C ALA A 22 -1.86 0.81 3.37
N TYR A 23 -2.16 1.62 4.39
CA TYR A 23 -2.02 1.24 5.80
C TYR A 23 -2.91 0.05 6.17
N LYS A 24 -4.20 0.07 5.79
CA LYS A 24 -5.12 -1.05 6.04
C LYS A 24 -4.66 -2.34 5.36
N LYS A 25 -4.12 -2.27 4.14
CA LYS A 25 -3.57 -3.43 3.42
C LYS A 25 -2.33 -4.01 4.11
N ILE A 26 -1.46 -3.15 4.63
CA ILE A 26 -0.31 -3.56 5.44
C ILE A 26 -0.80 -4.28 6.71
N LEU A 27 -1.77 -3.71 7.43
CA LEU A 27 -2.32 -4.33 8.64
C LEU A 27 -3.01 -5.68 8.38
N ARG A 28 -3.65 -5.84 7.21
CA ARG A 28 -4.25 -7.11 6.79
C ARG A 28 -3.24 -8.15 6.30
N GLY A 29 -1.96 -7.79 6.16
CA GLY A 29 -0.93 -8.66 5.61
C GLY A 29 -0.99 -8.85 4.09
N GLU A 30 -1.86 -8.11 3.39
CA GLU A 30 -1.93 -8.12 1.92
C GLU A 30 -0.65 -7.54 1.30
N ILE A 31 0.00 -6.63 2.02
CA ILE A 31 1.29 -6.04 1.65
C ILE A 31 2.25 -6.32 2.79
N LYS A 32 3.26 -7.13 2.52
CA LYS A 32 4.31 -7.38 3.50
C LYS A 32 5.12 -6.10 3.72
N ALA A 33 5.18 -5.71 4.98
CA ALA A 33 5.90 -4.56 5.46
C ALA A 33 6.48 -4.91 6.83
N GLU A 34 7.62 -4.34 7.16
CA GLU A 34 8.20 -4.44 8.49
C GLU A 34 7.86 -3.17 9.28
N LYS A 35 7.40 -3.36 10.52
CA LYS A 35 7.12 -2.23 11.42
C LYS A 35 8.43 -1.79 12.08
N VAL A 36 8.81 -0.54 11.86
CA VAL A 36 9.99 0.07 12.47
C VAL A 36 9.54 1.29 13.27
N GLY A 37 9.44 1.12 14.59
CA GLY A 37 8.89 2.13 15.50
C GLY A 37 7.43 2.48 15.16
N ARG A 38 7.19 3.75 14.83
CA ARG A 38 5.86 4.28 14.42
C ARG A 38 5.61 4.21 12.92
N ASN A 39 6.59 3.75 12.14
CA ASN A 39 6.51 3.71 10.68
C ASN A 39 6.50 2.28 10.15
N PHE A 40 6.02 2.11 8.92
CA PHE A 40 6.09 0.85 8.18
C PHE A 40 7.04 1.02 7.01
N ILE A 41 7.95 0.06 6.86
CA ILE A 41 8.88 -0.02 5.74
C ILE A 41 8.47 -1.20 4.85
N ILE A 42 8.37 -0.96 3.55
CA ILE A 42 8.00 -1.98 2.57
C ILE A 42 9.22 -2.24 1.67
N PRO A 43 9.73 -3.47 1.61
CA PRO A 43 10.81 -3.79 0.68
C PRO A 43 10.30 -3.71 -0.76
N VAL A 44 11.00 -2.94 -1.61
CA VAL A 44 10.58 -2.72 -3.01
C VAL A 44 10.42 -4.02 -3.81
N ARG A 45 11.15 -5.08 -3.44
CA ARG A 45 11.06 -6.41 -4.07
C ARG A 45 9.69 -7.06 -3.88
N GLU A 46 8.93 -6.67 -2.87
CA GLU A 46 7.67 -7.29 -2.50
C GLU A 46 6.45 -6.57 -3.08
N LEU A 47 6.68 -5.55 -3.91
CA LEU A 47 5.62 -4.82 -4.59
C LEU A 47 5.05 -5.68 -5.73
N PRO A 48 3.74 -6.03 -5.71
CA PRO A 48 3.18 -6.98 -6.66
C PRO A 48 2.91 -6.39 -8.06
N PHE A 49 3.26 -5.13 -8.33
CA PHE A 49 2.89 -4.45 -9.57
C PHE A 49 4.05 -3.64 -10.17
N LYS A 50 4.23 -3.75 -11.50
CA LYS A 50 5.01 -2.78 -12.29
C LYS A 50 4.16 -1.53 -12.44
N VAL A 51 4.62 -0.41 -11.88
CA VAL A 51 3.92 0.88 -11.95
C VAL A 51 3.81 1.32 -13.42
N SER A 52 2.60 1.25 -13.99
CA SER A 52 2.21 2.02 -15.18
C SER A 52 1.37 3.18 -14.69
N VAL A 53 1.91 4.39 -14.71
CA VAL A 53 1.26 5.60 -14.19
C VAL A 53 -0.05 5.85 -14.93
N ARG A 54 -1.20 5.50 -14.34
CA ARG A 54 -2.51 6.01 -14.76
C ARG A 54 -3.00 7.00 -13.73
N ARG A 55 -2.90 8.29 -14.06
CA ARG A 55 -3.59 9.37 -13.34
C ARG A 55 -5.08 9.22 -13.61
N ASN A 56 -5.90 8.93 -12.59
CA ASN A 56 -7.23 9.52 -12.55
C ASN A 56 -7.84 9.52 -11.15
N ASN A 57 -8.34 10.70 -10.81
CA ASN A 57 -9.02 11.08 -9.58
C ASN A 57 -10.45 10.50 -9.59
N LYS A 58 -10.75 9.47 -8.79
CA LYS A 58 -12.10 9.24 -8.22
C LYS A 58 -12.08 8.12 -7.18
N ILE A 59 -12.52 8.44 -5.96
CA ILE A 59 -12.70 7.50 -4.85
C ILE A 59 -14.07 6.84 -5.01
N GLN A 60 -14.12 5.52 -5.09
CA GLN A 60 -15.29 4.74 -4.69
C GLN A 60 -14.82 3.41 -4.07
N TRP A 61 -15.09 3.22 -2.77
CA TRP A 61 -15.06 1.91 -2.13
C TRP A 61 -16.39 1.69 -1.42
N ARG A 62 -17.22 0.82 -1.98
CA ARG A 62 -18.38 0.24 -1.27
C ARG A 62 -17.86 -0.95 -0.48
N ILE A 63 -17.92 -0.85 0.84
CA ILE A 63 -17.56 -1.93 1.75
C ILE A 63 -18.66 -3.00 1.63
N LEU A 64 -18.32 -4.20 1.17
CA LEU A 64 -19.15 -5.39 1.38
C LEU A 64 -19.02 -5.77 2.87
N GLN A 65 -19.94 -5.27 3.68
CA GLN A 65 -20.37 -5.96 4.90
C GLN A 65 -21.76 -6.56 4.60
N HIS A 66 -22.13 -7.61 5.33
CA HIS A 66 -23.26 -8.54 5.17
C HIS A 66 -22.92 -9.83 4.40
N PRO A 67 -22.38 -10.86 5.08
CA PRO A 67 -23.00 -12.17 4.99
C PRO A 67 -24.26 -12.18 5.88
N GLN A 68 -25.37 -12.61 5.28
CA GLN A 68 -26.61 -12.98 5.97
C GLN A 68 -26.39 -14.24 6.82
#